data_AF-A0A1H1AC00-F1
#
_entry.id   AF-A0A1H1AC00-F1
#
_cell.length_a   1.000
_cell.length_b   1.000
_cell.length_c   1.000
_cell.angle_alpha   90.00
_cell.angle_beta   90.00
_cell.angle_gamma   90.00
#
_symmetry.space_group_name_H-M   'P 1'
#
loop_
_entity.id
_entity.type
_entity.pdbx_description
1 polymer ?
#
loop_
_entity_poly.entity_id
_entity_poly.type
_entity_poly.pdbx_seq_one_letter_code
_entity_poly.pdbx_strand_id
1 'polypeptide(L)'
;MYQLKDGSPRYGIRTEHHDQALQQDALPRGGSPETIALEASHLGLHHLAAGAEHRLNQSWADEDDALLVSLRNENPLELAVAEKIVNEKLGSTKQWLHKARTIYSRRLAPIAARRQTAGMLAKALFLRLFLIVLLIGPAVLAVSFNVPLLVLVLIGVVSILAAMYLGGVVTEWLRLPVHPPVRAGWVKELRQDVVDATLLAVLQNKRAAVDRQTATAAARGWKHLSFVAGQLDRMDQGPTL
;
A
#
# COMPACT_ATOMS: atom_id res chain seq x y z
N MET A 1 -44.80 -34.82 -10.78
CA MET A 1 -44.32 -34.63 -9.40
C MET A 1 -42.93 -35.26 -9.32
N TYR A 2 -41.96 -34.53 -8.78
CA TYR A 2 -40.53 -34.86 -8.59
C TYR A 2 -39.53 -34.69 -9.77
N GLN A 3 -38.87 -33.51 -9.75
CA GLN A 3 -37.43 -33.20 -9.88
C GLN A 3 -36.48 -34.33 -9.43
N LEU A 4 -35.23 -34.54 -9.87
CA LEU A 4 -34.20 -33.96 -10.77
C LEU A 4 -33.39 -35.20 -11.25
N LYS A 5 -32.59 -35.23 -12.33
CA LYS A 5 -31.23 -34.68 -12.38
C LYS A 5 -30.52 -35.24 -13.63
N ASP A 6 -30.25 -34.40 -14.62
CA ASP A 6 -29.29 -34.59 -15.71
C ASP A 6 -29.06 -33.17 -16.26
N GLY A 7 -27.88 -32.63 -16.49
CA GLY A 7 -26.52 -33.11 -16.40
C GLY A 7 -25.68 -31.97 -16.98
N SER A 8 -24.60 -31.62 -16.30
CA SER A 8 -23.46 -30.82 -16.80
C SER A 8 -23.70 -29.37 -17.28
N PRO A 9 -23.31 -28.36 -16.48
CA PRO A 9 -22.79 -27.12 -17.04
C PRO A 9 -21.34 -27.36 -17.46
N ARG A 10 -21.13 -27.48 -18.78
CA ARG A 10 -19.84 -27.29 -19.43
C ARG A 10 -19.14 -26.09 -18.80
N TYR A 11 -17.91 -26.29 -18.32
CA TYR A 11 -16.95 -25.21 -18.06
C TYR A 11 -16.62 -24.52 -19.39
N GLY A 12 -17.53 -23.67 -19.84
CA GLY A 12 -17.32 -22.66 -20.86
C GLY A 12 -17.02 -21.36 -20.13
N ILE A 13 -15.80 -20.87 -20.30
CA ILE A 13 -15.37 -19.53 -19.92
C ILE A 13 -16.34 -18.55 -20.59
N ARG A 14 -17.20 -17.89 -19.81
CA ARG A 14 -17.90 -16.67 -20.22
C ARG A 14 -17.08 -15.48 -19.76
N THR A 15 -16.22 -14.98 -20.65
CA THR A 15 -15.68 -13.62 -20.62
C THR A 15 -16.78 -12.63 -21.02
N GLU A 16 -17.86 -12.55 -20.24
CA GLU A 16 -18.96 -11.62 -20.50
C GLU A 16 -19.56 -11.12 -19.18
N HIS A 17 -18.80 -10.24 -18.52
CA HIS A 17 -19.29 -8.99 -17.94
C HIS A 17 -18.06 -8.19 -17.46
N HIS A 18 -17.39 -7.60 -18.45
CA HIS A 18 -16.39 -6.55 -18.27
C HIS A 18 -17.04 -5.16 -18.15
N ASP A 19 -18.32 -5.10 -17.76
CA ASP A 19 -19.10 -3.88 -17.58
C ASP A 19 -20.06 -4.03 -16.38
N GLN A 20 -19.59 -4.64 -15.28
CA GLN A 20 -20.10 -4.19 -14.00
C GLN A 20 -19.52 -2.81 -13.79
N ALA A 21 -20.29 -1.84 -14.30
CA ALA A 21 -20.23 -0.45 -13.94
C ALA A 21 -19.62 -0.36 -12.54
N LEU A 22 -18.41 0.22 -12.48
CA LEU A 22 -18.17 1.25 -11.49
C LEU A 22 -19.49 1.97 -11.39
N GLN A 23 -20.30 1.62 -10.39
CA GLN A 23 -21.45 2.38 -10.00
C GLN A 23 -20.83 3.74 -9.75
N GLN A 24 -20.96 4.58 -10.78
CA GLN A 24 -20.71 5.99 -10.74
C GLN A 24 -21.82 6.46 -9.81
N ASP A 25 -21.58 6.28 -8.52
CA ASP A 25 -22.06 7.21 -7.53
C ASP A 25 -21.74 8.56 -8.13
N ALA A 26 -22.82 9.24 -8.51
CA ALA A 26 -22.83 10.54 -9.11
C ALA A 26 -21.70 11.34 -8.50
N LEU A 27 -20.81 11.89 -9.34
CA LEU A 27 -19.74 12.82 -8.96
C LEU A 27 -20.21 13.56 -7.69
N PRO A 28 -19.69 13.23 -6.49
CA PRO A 28 -20.07 14.01 -5.34
C PRO A 28 -19.67 15.43 -5.74
N ARG A 29 -20.64 16.35 -5.77
CA ARG A 29 -20.37 17.79 -5.90
C ARG A 29 -19.12 18.04 -5.08
N GLY A 30 -18.06 18.48 -5.75
CA GLY A 30 -16.68 18.37 -5.28
C GLY A 30 -16.58 18.48 -3.78
N GLY A 31 -16.11 17.41 -3.13
CA GLY A 31 -15.70 17.50 -1.74
C GLY A 31 -14.81 18.72 -1.56
N SER A 32 -14.92 19.42 -0.43
CA SER A 32 -14.09 20.62 -0.22
C SER A 32 -12.62 20.22 -0.40
N PRO A 33 -11.77 21.11 -0.96
CA PRO A 33 -10.37 20.75 -1.21
C PRO A 33 -9.67 20.28 0.08
N GLU A 34 -10.12 20.74 1.25
CA GLU A 34 -9.67 20.30 2.55
C GLU A 34 -10.11 18.87 2.91
N THR A 35 -11.28 18.39 2.46
CA THR A 35 -11.76 17.03 2.78
C THR A 35 -10.87 15.97 2.14
N ILE A 36 -10.43 16.18 0.90
CA ILE A 36 -9.51 15.27 0.19
C ILE A 36 -8.20 15.11 0.98
N ALA A 37 -7.58 16.23 1.37
CA ALA A 37 -6.33 16.21 2.12
C ALA A 37 -6.52 15.64 3.54
N LEU A 38 -7.68 15.87 4.16
CA LEU A 38 -8.03 15.31 5.46
C LEU A 38 -8.22 13.79 5.39
N GLU A 39 -8.98 13.28 4.43
CA GLU A 39 -9.19 11.86 4.19
C GLU A 39 -7.86 11.15 3.91
N ALA A 40 -7.01 11.74 3.07
CA ALA A 40 -5.67 11.22 2.78
C ALA A 40 -4.79 11.13 4.05
N SER A 41 -4.99 12.03 5.01
CA SER A 41 -4.23 12.05 6.27
C SER A 41 -4.57 10.88 7.20
N HIS A 42 -5.76 10.27 7.03
CA HIS A 42 -6.20 9.11 7.80
C HIS A 42 -5.71 7.78 7.22
N LEU A 43 -5.10 7.78 6.03
CA LEU A 43 -4.59 6.57 5.41
C LEU A 43 -3.42 5.99 6.22
N GLY A 44 -3.57 4.73 6.63
CA GLY A 44 -2.53 3.96 7.31
C GLY A 44 -1.52 3.36 6.34
N LEU A 45 -0.44 2.80 6.89
CA LEU A 45 0.65 2.23 6.09
C LEU A 45 0.18 1.14 5.11
N HIS A 46 -0.80 0.32 5.49
CA HIS A 46 -1.37 -0.70 4.59
C HIS A 46 -2.12 -0.11 3.41
N HIS A 47 -2.89 0.96 3.62
CA HIS A 47 -3.60 1.65 2.54
C HIS A 47 -2.61 2.21 1.52
N LEU A 48 -1.52 2.82 1.99
CA LEU A 48 -0.46 3.32 1.11
C LEU A 48 0.27 2.19 0.36
N ALA A 49 0.53 1.07 1.05
CA ALA A 49 1.18 -0.08 0.43
C ALA A 49 0.33 -0.69 -0.69
N ALA A 50 -0.92 -1.01 -0.39
CA ALA A 50 -1.85 -1.59 -1.34
C ALA A 50 -2.24 -0.61 -2.45
N GLY A 51 -2.43 0.67 -2.12
CA GLY A 51 -2.67 1.71 -3.11
C GLY A 51 -1.50 1.85 -4.10
N ALA A 52 -0.26 1.80 -3.61
CA ALA A 52 0.93 1.81 -4.46
C ALA A 52 1.01 0.56 -5.34
N GLU A 53 0.82 -0.63 -4.76
CA GLU A 53 0.86 -1.90 -5.48
C GLU A 53 -0.22 -1.97 -6.57
N HIS A 54 -1.43 -1.53 -6.26
CA HIS A 54 -2.53 -1.55 -7.21
C HIS A 54 -2.37 -0.50 -8.31
N ARG A 55 -1.73 0.64 -7.99
CA ARG A 55 -1.34 1.68 -8.94
C ARG A 55 -0.29 1.19 -9.94
N LEU A 56 0.68 0.36 -9.51
CA LEU A 56 1.66 -0.24 -10.43
C LEU A 56 1.04 -1.15 -11.50
N ASN A 57 -0.16 -1.68 -11.25
CA ASN A 57 -0.89 -2.49 -12.23
C ASN A 57 -1.74 -1.64 -13.19
N GLN A 58 -1.66 -0.32 -13.11
CA GLN A 58 -2.45 0.59 -13.94
C GLN A 58 -1.61 1.19 -15.04
N SER A 59 -2.07 1.09 -16.28
CA SER A 59 -1.40 1.67 -17.46
C SER A 59 -1.27 3.20 -17.40
N TRP A 60 -2.09 3.88 -16.60
CA TRP A 60 -2.01 5.33 -16.43
C TRP A 60 -0.97 5.78 -15.41
N ALA A 61 -0.38 4.86 -14.65
CA ALA A 61 0.60 5.17 -13.62
C ALA A 61 2.04 5.18 -14.15
N ASP A 62 2.27 4.70 -15.38
CA ASP A 62 3.59 4.59 -15.99
C ASP A 62 4.19 5.96 -16.34
N GLU A 63 3.36 6.89 -16.80
CA GLU A 63 3.77 8.24 -17.23
C GLU A 63 2.77 9.31 -16.77
N ASP A 64 3.27 10.54 -16.57
CA ASP A 64 2.43 11.69 -16.24
C ASP A 64 1.51 12.03 -17.43
N ASP A 65 0.20 12.01 -17.18
CA ASP A 65 -0.83 12.30 -18.18
C ASP A 65 -0.68 13.74 -18.70
N ALA A 66 -0.62 13.92 -20.02
CA ALA A 66 -0.43 15.23 -20.65
C ALA A 66 -1.49 16.26 -20.23
N LEU A 67 -2.72 15.79 -19.97
CA LEU A 67 -3.82 16.65 -19.49
C LEU A 67 -3.58 17.18 -18.07
N LEU A 68 -2.89 16.42 -17.22
CA LEU A 68 -2.52 16.86 -15.88
C LEU A 68 -1.38 17.86 -15.93
N VAL A 69 -0.39 17.60 -16.78
CA VAL A 69 0.72 18.52 -16.99
C VAL A 69 0.21 19.87 -17.50
N SER A 70 -0.69 19.88 -18.49
CA SER A 70 -1.29 21.12 -18.97
C SER A 70 -2.12 21.82 -17.88
N LEU A 71 -2.96 21.09 -17.15
CA LEU A 71 -3.77 21.65 -16.06
C LEU A 71 -2.92 22.36 -14.99
N ARG A 72 -1.82 21.73 -14.57
CA ARG A 72 -0.88 22.28 -13.58
C ARG A 72 -0.17 23.53 -14.12
N ASN A 73 0.25 23.52 -15.37
CA ASN A 73 0.94 24.64 -16.01
C ASN A 73 0.03 25.85 -16.24
N GLU A 74 -1.23 25.60 -16.59
CA GLU A 74 -2.23 26.65 -16.82
C GLU A 74 -2.72 27.30 -15.51
N ASN A 75 -2.63 26.60 -14.38
CA ASN A 75 -3.18 27.05 -13.10
C ASN A 75 -2.14 27.03 -11.95
N PRO A 76 -1.02 27.77 -12.06
CA PRO A 76 0.07 27.69 -11.08
C PRO A 76 -0.32 28.26 -9.70
N LEU A 77 -1.22 29.24 -9.65
CA LEU A 77 -1.68 29.84 -8.38
C LEU A 77 -2.58 28.87 -7.61
N GLU A 78 -3.50 28.22 -8.31
CA GLU A 78 -4.41 27.21 -7.75
C GLU A 78 -3.64 25.96 -7.34
N LEU A 79 -2.62 25.57 -8.10
CA LEU A 79 -1.71 24.49 -7.73
C LEU A 79 -1.00 24.80 -6.41
N ALA A 80 -0.46 26.01 -6.24
CA ALA A 80 0.17 26.42 -4.99
C ALA A 80 -0.81 26.39 -3.80
N VAL A 81 -2.09 26.73 -4.02
CA VAL A 81 -3.14 26.62 -3.00
C VAL A 81 -3.42 25.16 -2.65
N ALA A 82 -3.57 24.29 -3.66
CA ALA A 82 -3.79 22.86 -3.45
C ALA A 82 -2.62 22.21 -2.71
N GLU A 83 -1.38 22.52 -3.11
CA GLU A 83 -0.18 22.06 -2.43
C GLU A 83 -0.10 22.55 -0.99
N LYS A 84 -0.51 23.80 -0.72
CA LYS A 84 -0.57 24.33 0.65
C LYS A 84 -1.55 23.53 1.51
N ILE A 85 -2.75 23.26 1.00
CA ILE A 85 -3.78 22.48 1.72
C ILE A 85 -3.27 21.05 2.00
N VAL A 86 -2.68 20.39 1.00
CA VAL A 86 -2.07 19.06 1.14
C VAL A 86 -0.93 19.09 2.15
N ASN A 87 -0.03 20.07 2.07
CA ASN A 87 1.10 20.21 2.99
C ASN A 87 0.65 20.46 4.42
N GLU A 88 -0.43 21.21 4.64
CA GLU A 88 -0.96 21.45 5.98
C GLU A 88 -1.43 20.15 6.66
N LYS A 89 -2.13 19.28 5.93
CA LYS A 89 -2.67 18.03 6.50
C LYS A 89 -1.65 16.89 6.51
N LEU A 90 -0.94 16.70 5.41
CA LEU A 90 -0.07 15.55 5.19
C LEU A 90 1.38 15.85 5.64
N GLY A 91 1.84 17.08 5.42
CA GLY A 91 3.24 17.46 5.56
C GLY A 91 4.07 17.02 4.36
N SER A 92 5.38 16.89 4.55
CA SER A 92 6.27 16.28 3.55
C SER A 92 5.96 14.79 3.36
N THR A 93 6.37 14.21 2.23
CA THR A 93 6.23 12.77 1.95
C THR A 93 6.78 11.89 3.09
N LYS A 94 7.90 12.28 3.70
CA LYS A 94 8.49 11.57 4.85
C LYS A 94 7.60 11.67 6.10
N GLN A 95 7.05 12.85 6.36
CA GLN A 95 6.14 13.05 7.49
C GLN A 95 4.83 12.29 7.30
N TRP A 96 4.28 12.26 6.08
CA TRP A 96 3.08 11.48 5.80
C TRP A 96 3.33 9.98 5.96
N LEU A 97 4.44 9.45 5.44
CA LEU A 97 4.83 8.06 5.66
C LEU A 97 5.01 7.74 7.15
N HIS A 98 5.59 8.65 7.93
CA HIS A 98 5.71 8.49 9.38
C HIS A 98 4.34 8.49 10.08
N LYS A 99 3.43 9.40 9.71
CA LYS A 99 2.03 9.42 10.20
C LYS A 99 1.32 8.10 9.88
N ALA A 100 1.44 7.61 8.65
CA ALA A 100 0.84 6.35 8.21
C ALA A 100 1.39 5.14 8.99
N ARG A 101 2.69 5.11 9.30
CA ARG A 101 3.32 4.11 10.18
C ARG A 101 2.77 4.17 11.60
N THR A 102 2.52 5.37 12.13
CA THR A 102 1.95 5.56 13.47
C THR A 102 0.49 5.14 13.54
N ILE A 103 -0.32 5.43 12.52
CA ILE A 103 -1.70 4.93 12.41
C ILE A 103 -1.69 3.40 12.42
N TYR A 104 -0.79 2.81 11.64
CA TYR A 104 -0.65 1.38 11.55
C TYR A 104 -0.21 0.73 12.86
N SER A 105 0.82 1.27 13.53
CA SER A 105 1.28 0.74 14.82
C SER A 105 0.22 0.84 15.90
N ARG A 106 -0.58 1.91 15.91
CA ARG A 106 -1.74 2.05 16.81
C ARG A 106 -2.81 0.99 16.55
N ARG A 107 -3.17 0.72 15.28
CA ARG A 107 -4.10 -0.36 14.92
C ARG A 107 -3.58 -1.74 15.39
N LEU A 108 -2.28 -1.97 15.30
CA LEU A 108 -1.66 -3.23 15.73
C LEU A 108 -1.37 -3.35 17.22
N ALA A 109 -1.31 -2.25 17.97
CA ALA A 109 -0.99 -2.24 19.40
C ALA A 109 -1.74 -3.31 20.22
N PRO A 110 -3.08 -3.51 20.07
CA PRO A 110 -3.78 -4.58 20.79
C PRO A 110 -3.36 -6.00 20.37
N ILE A 111 -2.98 -6.20 19.10
CA ILE A 111 -2.46 -7.50 18.63
C ILE A 111 -1.07 -7.72 19.20
N ALA A 112 -0.20 -6.72 19.13
CA ALA A 112 1.15 -6.77 19.67
C ALA A 112 1.14 -7.05 21.19
N ALA A 113 0.28 -6.37 21.95
CA ALA A 113 0.10 -6.59 23.38
C ALA A 113 -0.34 -8.04 23.68
N ARG A 114 -1.33 -8.57 22.94
CA ARG A 114 -1.76 -9.98 23.07
C ARG A 114 -0.64 -10.98 22.75
N ARG A 115 0.22 -10.66 21.77
CA ARG A 115 1.37 -11.51 21.40
C ARG A 115 2.49 -11.43 22.44
N GLN A 116 2.69 -10.26 23.05
CA GLN A 116 3.64 -10.06 24.13
C GLN A 116 3.25 -10.86 25.38
N THR A 117 1.98 -10.78 25.81
CA THR A 117 1.49 -11.55 26.96
C THR A 117 1.51 -13.06 26.70
N ALA A 118 1.28 -13.49 25.47
CA ALA A 118 1.43 -14.89 25.04
C ALA A 118 2.91 -15.37 24.94
N GLY A 119 3.89 -14.51 25.27
CA GLY A 119 5.32 -14.84 25.23
C GLY A 119 5.88 -15.02 23.82
N MET A 120 5.12 -14.68 22.77
CA MET A 120 5.52 -14.93 21.37
C MET A 120 6.70 -14.06 20.96
N LEU A 121 6.82 -12.85 21.51
CA LEU A 121 7.98 -11.97 21.27
C LEU A 121 9.27 -12.56 21.86
N ALA A 122 9.20 -13.13 23.06
CA ALA A 122 10.36 -13.78 23.68
C ALA A 122 10.75 -15.06 22.91
N LYS A 123 9.77 -15.86 22.48
CA LYS A 123 10.01 -17.03 21.61
C LYS A 123 10.65 -16.64 20.28
N ALA A 124 10.19 -15.56 19.65
CA ALA A 124 10.76 -15.04 18.41
C ALA A 124 12.22 -14.62 18.60
N LEU A 125 12.51 -13.89 19.68
CA LEU A 125 13.86 -13.44 20.00
C LEU A 125 14.78 -14.62 20.27
N PHE A 126 14.33 -15.61 21.03
CA PHE A 126 15.08 -16.84 21.26
C PHE A 126 15.36 -17.61 19.96
N LEU A 127 14.35 -17.82 19.11
CA LEU A 127 14.55 -18.51 17.83
C LEU A 127 15.51 -17.76 16.91
N ARG A 128 15.44 -16.42 16.87
CA ARG A 128 16.35 -15.60 16.08
C ARG A 128 17.79 -15.66 16.59
N LEU A 129 17.99 -15.62 17.92
CA LEU A 129 19.32 -15.80 18.52
C LEU A 129 19.86 -17.20 18.25
N PHE A 130 19.03 -18.23 18.41
CA PHE A 130 19.39 -19.61 18.11
C PHE A 130 19.81 -19.77 16.64
N LEU A 131 19.05 -19.18 15.71
CA LEU A 131 19.39 -19.15 14.29
C LEU A 131 20.75 -18.50 14.04
N ILE A 132 21.01 -17.32 14.63
CA ILE A 132 22.31 -16.64 14.47
C ILE A 132 23.46 -17.55 14.91
N VAL A 133 23.34 -18.20 16.08
CA VAL A 133 24.36 -19.12 16.59
C VAL A 133 24.55 -20.32 15.65
N LEU A 134 23.44 -20.93 15.20
CA LEU A 134 23.45 -22.07 14.28
C LEU A 134 24.15 -21.73 12.95
N LEU A 135 23.92 -20.51 12.45
CA LEU A 135 24.44 -20.02 11.17
C LEU A 135 25.93 -19.62 11.21
N ILE A 136 26.47 -19.35 12.40
CA ILE A 136 27.91 -19.06 12.61
C ILE A 136 28.73 -20.37 12.66
N GLY A 137 28.14 -21.46 13.16
CA GLY A 137 28.81 -22.76 13.32
C GLY A 137 29.56 -23.25 12.06
N PRO A 138 28.94 -23.26 10.87
CA PRO A 138 29.59 -23.67 9.63
C PRO A 138 30.83 -22.83 9.27
N ALA A 139 30.80 -21.53 9.53
CA ALA A 139 31.92 -20.64 9.25
C ALA A 139 33.10 -20.90 10.22
N VAL A 140 32.81 -21.12 11.50
CA VAL A 140 33.82 -21.47 12.51
C VAL A 140 34.50 -22.81 12.20
N LEU A 141 33.72 -23.81 11.79
CA LEU A 141 34.26 -25.10 11.36
C LEU A 141 35.11 -24.96 10.09
N ALA A 142 34.64 -24.22 9.08
CA ALA A 142 35.40 -24.02 7.83
C ALA A 142 36.76 -23.33 8.07
N VAL A 143 36.83 -22.35 8.97
CA VAL A 143 38.11 -21.73 9.37
C VAL A 143 39.00 -22.75 10.08
N SER A 144 38.44 -23.59 10.95
CA SER A 144 39.19 -24.61 11.69
C SER A 144 39.81 -25.69 10.77
N PHE A 145 39.20 -25.95 9.62
CA PHE A 145 39.69 -26.90 8.61
C PHE A 145 40.51 -26.27 7.47
N ASN A 146 40.93 -24.99 7.59
CA ASN A 146 41.71 -24.29 6.57
C ASN A 146 41.08 -24.34 5.16
N VAL A 147 39.75 -24.25 5.12
CA VAL A 147 38.98 -24.27 3.87
C VAL A 147 39.32 -23.04 3.01
N PRO A 148 39.39 -23.17 1.66
CA PRO A 148 39.70 -22.03 0.78
C PRO A 148 38.76 -20.85 0.99
N LEU A 149 39.30 -19.62 0.87
CA LEU A 149 38.56 -18.37 1.06
C LEU A 149 37.26 -18.31 0.24
N LEU A 150 37.28 -18.82 -1.00
CA LEU A 150 36.11 -18.85 -1.88
C LEU A 150 34.96 -19.68 -1.30
N VAL A 151 35.26 -20.82 -0.68
CA VAL A 151 34.27 -21.68 -0.04
C VAL A 151 33.76 -21.04 1.26
N LEU A 152 34.62 -20.35 2.01
CA LEU A 152 34.23 -19.58 3.18
C LEU A 152 33.24 -18.45 2.84
N VAL A 153 33.50 -17.71 1.74
CA VAL A 153 32.58 -16.69 1.22
C VAL A 153 31.24 -17.32 0.81
N LEU A 154 31.26 -18.47 0.14
CA LEU A 154 30.04 -19.16 -0.28
C LEU A 154 29.19 -19.62 0.92
N ILE A 155 29.83 -20.16 1.96
CA ILE A 155 29.18 -20.48 3.25
C ILE A 155 28.54 -19.21 3.85
N GLY A 156 29.27 -18.09 3.84
CA GLY A 156 28.75 -16.80 4.31
C GLY A 156 27.50 -16.34 3.56
N VAL A 157 27.51 -16.40 2.22
CA VAL A 157 26.38 -16.02 1.37
C VAL A 157 25.17 -16.94 1.63
N VAL A 158 25.38 -18.26 1.66
CA VAL A 158 24.31 -19.23 1.94
C VAL A 158 23.72 -19.01 3.33
N SER A 159 24.55 -18.72 4.33
CA SER A 159 24.09 -18.40 5.67
C SER A 159 23.22 -17.14 5.70
N ILE A 160 23.63 -16.06 5.02
CA ILE A 160 22.82 -14.83 4.96
C ILE A 160 21.45 -15.11 4.32
N LEU A 161 21.42 -15.83 3.20
CA LEU A 161 20.18 -16.18 2.52
C LEU A 161 19.27 -17.06 3.40
N ALA A 162 19.84 -18.07 4.07
CA ALA A 162 19.12 -18.93 4.99
C ALA A 162 18.57 -18.15 6.20
N ALA A 163 19.34 -17.21 6.75
CA ALA A 163 18.89 -16.36 7.85
C ALA A 163 17.73 -15.45 7.46
N MET A 164 17.77 -14.87 6.24
CA MET A 164 16.66 -14.07 5.71
C MET A 164 15.39 -14.90 5.56
N TYR A 165 15.50 -16.09 4.97
CA TYR A 165 14.36 -16.99 4.77
C TYR A 165 13.78 -17.50 6.10
N LEU A 166 14.63 -18.06 6.97
CA LEU A 166 14.22 -18.59 8.28
C LEU A 166 13.65 -17.49 9.18
N GLY A 167 14.18 -16.27 9.12
CA GLY A 167 13.62 -15.12 9.83
C GLY A 167 12.19 -14.78 9.41
N GLY A 168 11.89 -14.88 8.12
CA GLY A 168 10.53 -14.76 7.57
C GLY A 168 9.60 -15.84 8.12
N VAL A 169 10.03 -17.11 8.04
CA VAL A 169 9.28 -18.27 8.54
C VAL A 169 8.96 -18.15 10.04
N VAL A 170 9.92 -17.72 10.87
CA VAL A 170 9.69 -17.51 12.31
C VAL A 170 8.64 -16.44 12.56
N THR A 171 8.68 -15.37 11.77
CA THR A 171 7.75 -14.24 11.91
C THR A 171 6.33 -14.66 11.51
N GLU A 172 6.20 -15.46 10.45
CA GLU A 172 4.94 -16.04 9.99
C GLU A 172 4.39 -17.08 10.96
N TRP A 173 5.22 -18.02 11.41
CA TRP A 173 4.84 -19.09 12.34
C TRP A 173 4.35 -18.53 13.67
N LEU A 174 5.00 -17.47 14.18
CA LEU A 174 4.60 -16.78 15.40
C LEU A 174 3.50 -15.72 15.17
N ARG A 175 3.05 -15.56 13.92
CA ARG A 175 2.02 -14.59 13.49
C ARG A 175 2.25 -13.20 14.06
N LEU A 176 3.50 -12.73 13.95
CA LEU A 176 3.89 -11.41 14.40
C LEU A 176 3.44 -10.35 13.40
N PRO A 177 3.07 -9.14 13.85
CA PRO A 177 2.75 -8.05 12.95
C PRO A 177 3.96 -7.69 12.08
N VAL A 178 3.76 -7.61 10.76
CA VAL A 178 4.81 -7.26 9.78
C VAL A 178 4.48 -5.92 9.15
N HIS A 179 5.44 -5.01 9.14
CA HIS A 179 5.28 -3.74 8.42
C HIS A 179 5.40 -3.97 6.90
N PRO A 180 4.39 -3.61 6.10
CA PRO A 180 4.51 -3.69 4.66
C PRO A 180 5.64 -2.75 4.18
N PRO A 181 6.49 -3.21 3.24
CA PRO A 181 7.55 -2.39 2.69
C PRO A 181 6.95 -1.33 1.74
N VAL A 182 6.92 -0.07 2.17
CA VAL A 182 6.49 1.06 1.32
C VAL A 182 7.71 1.92 0.95
N ARG A 183 7.99 2.02 -0.36
CA ARG A 183 9.07 2.85 -0.90
C ARG A 183 8.67 4.33 -0.92
N ALA A 184 9.62 5.21 -0.64
CA ALA A 184 9.37 6.65 -0.60
C ALA A 184 8.92 7.24 -1.96
N GLY A 185 9.39 6.67 -3.08
CA GLY A 185 8.98 7.06 -4.44
C GLY A 185 7.48 6.88 -4.65
N TRP A 186 6.95 5.71 -4.28
CA TRP A 186 5.52 5.42 -4.40
C TRP A 186 4.65 6.37 -3.55
N VAL A 187 5.10 6.75 -2.36
CA VAL A 187 4.37 7.72 -1.52
C VAL A 187 4.38 9.11 -2.15
N LYS A 188 5.46 9.49 -2.85
CA LYS A 188 5.53 10.77 -3.56
C LYS A 188 4.49 10.82 -4.67
N GLU A 189 4.40 9.75 -5.45
CA GLU A 189 3.41 9.56 -6.50
C GLU A 189 1.96 9.60 -5.97
N LEU A 190 1.65 8.82 -4.92
CA LEU A 190 0.33 8.88 -4.28
C LEU A 190 0.01 10.27 -3.71
N ARG A 191 1.02 10.99 -3.21
CA ARG A 191 0.84 12.36 -2.73
C ARG A 191 0.51 13.29 -3.91
N GLN A 192 1.11 13.08 -5.07
CA GLN A 192 0.81 13.86 -6.27
C GLN A 192 -0.64 13.65 -6.72
N ASP A 193 -1.11 12.40 -6.70
CA ASP A 193 -2.50 12.06 -7.01
C ASP A 193 -3.50 12.79 -6.07
N VAL A 194 -3.13 12.96 -4.79
CA VAL A 194 -3.91 13.77 -3.83
C VAL A 194 -3.86 15.26 -4.20
N VAL A 195 -2.69 15.79 -4.55
CA VAL A 195 -2.52 17.20 -4.98
C VAL A 195 -3.36 17.51 -6.21
N ASP A 196 -3.35 16.65 -7.22
CA ASP A 196 -4.11 16.85 -8.45
C ASP A 196 -5.63 16.83 -8.20
N ALA A 197 -6.09 15.92 -7.35
CA ALA A 197 -7.49 15.88 -6.93
C ALA A 197 -7.88 17.13 -6.12
N THR A 198 -7.00 17.61 -5.24
CA THR A 198 -7.20 18.86 -4.50
C THR A 198 -7.19 20.08 -5.43
N LEU A 199 -6.31 20.12 -6.44
CA LEU A 199 -6.29 21.16 -7.47
C LEU A 199 -7.62 21.21 -8.21
N LEU A 200 -8.13 20.07 -8.65
CA LEU A 200 -9.44 19.98 -9.28
C LEU A 200 -10.54 20.52 -8.36
N ALA A 201 -10.52 20.17 -7.07
CA ALA A 201 -11.50 20.67 -6.10
C ALA A 201 -11.40 22.19 -5.89
N VAL A 202 -10.19 22.76 -5.85
CA VAL A 202 -9.97 24.21 -5.79
C VAL A 202 -10.56 24.90 -7.02
N LEU A 203 -10.31 24.37 -8.22
CA LEU A 203 -10.82 24.92 -9.48
C LEU A 203 -12.36 24.87 -9.52
N GLN A 204 -12.94 23.74 -9.11
CA GLN A 204 -14.40 23.59 -9.01
C GLN A 204 -15.03 24.55 -8.01
N ASN A 205 -14.39 24.77 -6.85
CA ASN A 205 -14.86 25.71 -5.84
C ASN A 205 -14.87 27.16 -6.37
N LYS A 206 -13.87 27.51 -7.20
CA LYS A 206 -13.80 28.79 -7.91
C LYS A 206 -14.73 28.88 -9.14
N ARG A 207 -15.51 27.83 -9.45
CA ARG A 207 -16.35 27.71 -10.65
C ARG A 207 -15.57 27.87 -11.96
N ALA A 208 -14.29 27.49 -11.96
CA ALA A 208 -13.49 27.44 -13.18
C ALA A 208 -14.02 26.34 -14.11
N ALA A 209 -14.06 26.61 -15.41
CA ALA A 209 -14.43 25.62 -16.41
C ALA A 209 -13.24 24.68 -16.62
N VAL A 210 -13.42 23.40 -16.25
CA VAL A 210 -12.45 22.34 -16.51
C VAL A 210 -13.13 21.30 -17.39
N ASP A 211 -12.48 20.92 -18.49
CA ASP A 211 -13.02 19.88 -19.37
C ASP A 211 -13.21 18.56 -18.61
N ARG A 212 -14.20 17.77 -19.05
CA ARG A 212 -14.55 16.50 -18.42
C ARG A 212 -13.39 15.52 -18.45
N GLN A 213 -12.60 15.46 -19.53
CA GLN A 213 -11.47 14.53 -19.62
C GLN A 213 -10.38 14.89 -18.59
N THR A 214 -10.02 16.17 -18.52
CA THR A 214 -9.04 16.68 -17.55
C THR A 214 -9.51 16.49 -16.11
N ALA A 215 -10.80 16.73 -15.82
CA ALA A 215 -11.37 16.48 -14.51
C ALA A 215 -11.35 14.99 -14.13
N THR A 216 -11.59 14.08 -15.09
CA THR A 216 -11.48 12.64 -14.84
C THR A 216 -10.05 12.21 -14.59
N ALA A 217 -9.08 12.72 -15.35
CA ALA A 217 -7.67 12.45 -15.15
C ALA A 217 -7.21 12.91 -13.76
N ALA A 218 -7.57 14.14 -13.36
CA ALA A 218 -7.13 14.73 -12.09
C ALA A 218 -7.74 14.03 -10.86
N ALA A 219 -8.96 13.52 -10.98
CA ALA A 219 -9.60 12.78 -9.89
C ALA A 219 -9.19 11.29 -9.85
N ARG A 220 -8.63 10.74 -10.93
CA ARG A 220 -8.42 9.29 -11.09
C ARG A 220 -7.55 8.69 -10.00
N GLY A 221 -6.37 9.26 -9.75
CA GLY A 221 -5.41 8.72 -8.79
C GLY A 221 -5.97 8.70 -7.36
N TRP A 222 -6.57 9.81 -6.92
CA TRP A 222 -7.23 9.88 -5.62
C TRP A 222 -8.41 8.91 -5.49
N LYS A 223 -9.30 8.85 -6.49
CA LYS A 223 -10.43 7.91 -6.50
C LYS A 223 -9.98 6.46 -6.42
N HIS A 224 -8.87 6.14 -7.10
CA HIS A 224 -8.30 4.81 -7.04
C HIS A 224 -7.77 4.48 -5.64
N LEU A 225 -6.99 5.40 -5.06
CA LEU A 225 -6.43 5.24 -3.72
C LEU A 225 -7.52 5.10 -2.65
N SER A 226 -8.56 5.94 -2.69
CA SER A 226 -9.68 5.89 -1.75
C SER A 226 -10.52 4.64 -1.93
N PHE A 227 -10.73 4.17 -3.17
CA PHE A 227 -11.39 2.90 -3.44
C PHE A 227 -10.62 1.72 -2.83
N VAL A 228 -9.30 1.63 -3.09
CA VAL A 228 -8.47 0.54 -2.55
C VAL A 228 -8.44 0.57 -1.02
N ALA A 229 -8.30 1.75 -0.43
CA ALA A 229 -8.37 1.92 1.03
C ALA A 229 -9.73 1.46 1.60
N GLY A 230 -10.83 1.85 0.95
CA GLY A 230 -12.17 1.43 1.35
C GLY A 230 -12.40 -0.07 1.24
N GLN A 231 -11.83 -0.73 0.22
CA GLN A 231 -11.89 -2.19 0.10
C GLN A 231 -11.10 -2.89 1.21
N LEU A 232 -9.92 -2.37 1.58
CA LEU A 232 -9.13 -2.90 2.69
C LEU A 232 -9.84 -2.77 4.02
N ASP A 233 -10.40 -1.59 4.31
CA ASP A 233 -11.15 -1.40 5.56
C ASP A 233 -12.37 -2.34 5.64
N ARG A 234 -13.01 -2.69 4.52
CA ARG A 234 -14.08 -3.72 4.48
C ARG A 234 -13.55 -5.13 4.75
N MET A 235 -12.41 -5.50 4.16
CA MET A 235 -11.79 -6.80 4.42
C MET A 235 -11.38 -6.95 5.89
N ASP A 236 -10.87 -5.87 6.49
CA ASP A 236 -10.46 -5.82 7.89
C ASP A 236 -11.65 -5.92 8.87
N GLN A 237 -12.83 -5.45 8.47
CA GLN A 237 -14.07 -5.52 9.28
C GLN A 237 -14.74 -6.91 9.25
N GLY A 238 -14.35 -7.80 8.33
CA GLY A 238 -14.99 -9.09 8.13
C GLY A 238 -16.38 -8.98 7.48
N PRO A 239 -17.00 -10.10 7.07
CA PRO A 239 -18.35 -10.08 6.51
C PRO A 239 -19.33 -9.57 7.57
N THR A 240 -19.97 -8.43 7.30
CA THR A 240 -21.16 -8.00 8.03
C THR A 240 -22.29 -8.98 7.71
N LEU A 241 -22.61 -9.86 8.67
CA LEU A 241 -23.77 -10.76 8.62
C LEU A 241 -25.08 -9.97 8.71
#